data_AF-A0AAW5SMR2-F1
#
_entry.id   AF-A0AAW5SMR2-F1
#
_cell.length_a   1.000
_cell.length_b   1.000
_cell.length_c   1.000
_cell.angle_alpha   90.00
_cell.angle_beta   90.00
_cell.angle_gamma   90.00
#
_symmetry.space_group_name_H-M   'P 1'
#
loop_
_entity.id
_entity.type
_entity.pdbx_description
1 polymer ?
#
loop_
_entity_poly.entity_id
_entity_poly.type
_entity_poly.pdbx_seq_one_letter_code
_entity_poly.pdbx_strand_id
1 'polypeptide(L)'
;MSRKASNSPDGLAPTRKLLQDIIDAGGVLERDIRGDHRNYRTMVGAINRRQMAPDGQQVIMIERVKPFRIRLRLSAVSEWRTKPPADIVSAQRNPRWHPVVAALHSDDWLSSIDAALRQRAFRLLHALASEAEARGHTVRKPKLKHRGHIAEPGCLGGCLIVTIEPISCSLAIAQKQDAVPRPSTRTELEKSTRESSQPRIPPRVDVSSHRLTTTLDTSSRFSSKVAWSDTNTRSLEARLPDVLTTFERWALVDAESTEAARLVEIEAQKRHEHEDELAREAYAQQALADQLMARLEAWEHAGRLRNYLAAMAEQIEHIADDDERSAAIKWLEWCEHYTTEQDPLNKPIRTPTVRPPGYSDIAQFRKRLGFGTRLW
;
A
#
# COMPACT_ATOMS: atom_id res chain seq x y z
N MET A 1 -9.02 41.42 -0.93
CA MET A 1 -7.64 40.88 -0.86
C MET A 1 -7.49 39.81 -1.92
N SER A 2 -6.91 40.16 -3.08
CA SER A 2 -6.70 39.27 -4.22
C SER A 2 -5.61 38.25 -3.92
N ARG A 3 -5.92 36.95 -4.05
CA ARG A 3 -4.90 35.89 -4.05
C ARG A 3 -4.09 35.98 -5.35
N LYS A 4 -2.82 36.36 -5.23
CA LYS A 4 -1.82 36.29 -6.31
C LYS A 4 -1.77 34.86 -6.84
N ALA A 5 -1.99 34.70 -8.13
CA ALA A 5 -1.70 33.48 -8.86
C ALA A 5 -0.20 33.16 -8.71
N SER A 6 0.13 31.95 -8.27
CA SER A 6 1.49 31.44 -8.30
C SER A 6 1.89 31.19 -9.75
N ASN A 7 2.47 32.19 -10.40
CA ASN A 7 3.12 32.02 -11.70
C ASN A 7 4.24 30.99 -11.56
N SER A 8 4.16 29.91 -12.34
CA SER A 8 5.26 28.97 -12.50
C SER A 8 6.39 29.64 -13.29
N PRO A 9 7.67 29.30 -13.03
CA PRO A 9 8.82 29.99 -13.61
C PRO A 9 8.89 30.02 -15.15
N ASP A 10 8.16 29.12 -15.85
CA ASP A 10 8.18 29.00 -17.32
C ASP A 10 6.99 29.68 -18.03
N GLY A 11 6.11 30.40 -17.33
CA GLY A 11 4.92 31.03 -17.94
C GLY A 11 3.86 30.06 -18.50
N LEU A 12 4.10 28.74 -18.43
CA LEU A 12 3.16 27.71 -18.86
C LEU A 12 2.00 27.54 -17.86
N ALA A 13 0.80 27.31 -18.40
CA ALA A 13 -0.35 26.91 -17.61
C ALA A 13 -0.02 25.64 -16.80
N PRO A 14 -0.47 25.50 -15.53
CA PRO A 14 -0.10 24.39 -14.65
C PRO A 14 -0.32 22.99 -15.27
N THR A 15 -1.33 22.84 -16.13
CA THR A 15 -1.62 21.61 -16.88
C THR A 15 -0.60 21.29 -17.97
N ARG A 16 -0.11 22.30 -18.70
CA ARG A 16 0.97 22.13 -19.70
C ARG A 16 2.30 21.83 -19.02
N LYS A 17 2.59 22.52 -17.92
CA LYS A 17 3.79 22.25 -17.12
C LYS A 17 3.79 20.82 -16.59
N LEU A 18 2.67 20.34 -16.03
CA LEU A 18 2.58 18.96 -15.57
C LEU A 18 2.82 17.94 -16.69
N LEU A 19 2.29 18.20 -17.89
CA LEU A 19 2.52 17.32 -19.02
C LEU A 19 4.00 17.32 -19.45
N GLN A 20 4.62 18.50 -19.48
CA GLN A 20 6.05 18.63 -19.78
C GLN A 20 6.90 17.88 -18.74
N ASP A 21 6.63 18.07 -17.44
CA ASP A 21 7.32 17.37 -16.36
C ASP A 21 7.23 15.83 -16.54
N ILE A 22 6.13 15.30 -17.08
CA ILE A 22 5.95 13.87 -17.36
C ILE A 22 6.76 13.44 -18.59
N ILE A 23 6.76 14.24 -19.66
CA ILE A 23 7.53 13.95 -20.88
C ILE A 23 9.03 13.98 -20.59
N ASP A 24 9.50 15.00 -19.87
CA ASP A 24 10.90 15.15 -19.49
C ASP A 24 11.38 14.01 -18.58
N ALA A 25 10.48 13.43 -17.78
CA ALA A 25 10.74 12.25 -16.96
C ALA A 25 10.68 10.92 -17.74
N GLY A 26 10.65 10.96 -19.08
CA GLY A 26 10.60 9.76 -19.92
C GLY A 26 9.24 9.07 -19.93
N GLY A 27 8.16 9.81 -19.64
CA GLY A 27 6.79 9.30 -19.66
C GLY A 27 6.28 8.75 -18.32
N VAL A 28 7.10 8.72 -17.27
CA VAL A 28 6.68 8.35 -15.90
C VAL A 28 7.25 9.33 -14.90
N LEU A 29 6.37 10.04 -14.20
CA LEU A 29 6.71 11.02 -13.17
C LEU A 29 6.20 10.56 -11.80
N GLU A 30 7.10 10.34 -10.86
CA GLU A 30 6.76 10.21 -9.44
C GLU A 30 6.94 11.54 -8.72
N ARG A 31 5.93 11.94 -7.93
CA ARG A 31 5.95 13.22 -7.21
C ARG A 31 5.47 13.07 -5.79
N ASP A 32 6.20 13.69 -4.87
CA ASP A 32 5.76 13.87 -3.48
C ASP A 32 4.77 15.04 -3.41
N ILE A 33 3.62 14.82 -2.79
CA ILE A 33 2.53 15.80 -2.65
C ILE A 33 2.53 16.48 -1.27
N ARG A 34 3.50 16.19 -0.39
CA ARG A 34 3.62 16.89 0.91
C ARG A 34 3.83 18.39 0.67
N GLY A 35 2.90 19.20 1.15
CA GLY A 35 2.91 20.66 0.95
C GLY A 35 2.49 21.11 -0.45
N ASP A 36 2.10 20.20 -1.34
CA ASP A 36 1.58 20.54 -2.66
C ASP A 36 0.04 20.54 -2.66
N HIS A 37 -0.54 21.72 -2.81
CA HIS A 37 -2.00 21.92 -2.83
C HIS A 37 -2.60 21.85 -4.24
N ARG A 38 -1.82 21.51 -5.27
CA ARG A 38 -2.32 21.41 -6.65
C ARG A 38 -3.30 20.25 -6.78
N ASN A 39 -4.41 20.52 -7.47
CA ASN A 39 -5.41 19.49 -7.75
C ASN A 39 -5.00 18.67 -9.00
N TYR A 40 -4.11 17.70 -8.79
CA TYR A 40 -3.60 16.80 -9.84
C TYR A 40 -4.72 16.07 -10.60
N ARG A 41 -5.79 15.66 -9.91
CA ARG A 41 -6.96 15.02 -10.53
C ARG A 41 -7.62 15.92 -11.57
N THR A 42 -7.81 17.19 -11.23
CA THR A 42 -8.37 18.19 -12.16
C THR A 42 -7.43 18.45 -13.34
N MET A 43 -6.11 18.51 -13.08
CA MET A 43 -5.11 18.74 -14.13
C MET A 43 -5.05 17.57 -15.11
N VAL A 44 -4.95 16.33 -14.62
CA VAL A 44 -4.96 15.10 -15.42
C VAL A 44 -6.27 14.99 -16.21
N GLY A 45 -7.40 15.27 -15.56
CA GLY A 45 -8.70 15.31 -16.25
C GLY A 45 -8.78 16.36 -17.36
N ALA A 46 -8.11 17.50 -17.20
CA ALA A 46 -8.03 18.53 -18.24
C ALA A 46 -7.10 18.13 -19.39
N ILE A 47 -5.93 17.52 -19.08
CA ILE A 47 -4.97 17.02 -20.07
C ILE A 47 -5.63 15.96 -20.96
N ASN A 48 -6.28 14.95 -20.36
CA ASN A 48 -6.91 13.87 -21.10
C ASN A 48 -8.12 14.35 -21.90
N ARG A 49 -8.96 15.22 -21.33
CA ARG A 49 -10.14 15.77 -22.03
C ARG A 49 -9.76 16.61 -23.24
N ARG A 50 -8.67 17.36 -23.14
CA ARG A 50 -8.16 18.23 -24.23
C ARG A 50 -7.19 17.50 -25.16
N GLN A 51 -6.97 16.19 -24.96
CA GLN A 51 -6.07 15.36 -25.76
C GLN A 51 -4.68 16.01 -25.91
N MET A 52 -4.16 16.56 -24.81
CA MET A 52 -2.91 17.33 -24.85
C MET A 52 -1.66 16.47 -24.86
N ALA A 53 -1.77 15.19 -24.48
CA ALA A 53 -0.66 14.26 -24.46
C ALA A 53 -0.26 13.81 -25.89
N PRO A 54 1.03 13.56 -26.13
CA PRO A 54 1.55 13.18 -27.45
C PRO A 54 0.97 11.83 -27.92
N ASP A 55 0.96 11.61 -29.24
CA ASP A 55 0.62 10.33 -29.88
C ASP A 55 -0.72 9.72 -29.47
N GLY A 56 -1.70 10.57 -29.14
CA GLY A 56 -3.01 10.13 -28.66
C GLY A 56 -2.96 9.43 -27.30
N GLN A 57 -1.89 9.60 -26.52
CA GLN A 57 -1.73 9.04 -25.19
C GLN A 57 -2.64 9.75 -24.17
N GLN A 58 -2.81 9.13 -23.00
CA GLN A 58 -3.47 9.73 -21.85
C GLN A 58 -2.58 9.65 -20.62
N VAL A 59 -2.72 10.64 -19.74
CA VAL A 59 -2.08 10.64 -18.43
C VAL A 59 -2.90 9.78 -17.48
N ILE A 60 -2.27 8.72 -16.99
CA ILE A 60 -2.77 7.86 -15.92
C ILE A 60 -2.12 8.31 -14.62
N MET A 61 -2.95 8.76 -13.70
CA MET A 61 -2.58 9.09 -12.32
C MET A 61 -2.88 7.89 -11.43
N ILE A 62 -1.87 7.45 -10.70
CA ILE A 62 -1.93 6.44 -9.66
C ILE A 62 -1.74 7.16 -8.33
N GLU A 63 -2.77 7.15 -7.51
CA GLU A 63 -2.72 7.72 -6.16
C GLU A 63 -2.13 6.66 -5.20
N ARG A 64 -1.38 7.11 -4.19
CA ARG A 64 -0.89 6.26 -3.08
C ARG A 64 0.11 5.15 -3.47
N VAL A 65 1.04 5.43 -4.40
CA VAL A 65 2.20 4.54 -4.60
C VAL A 65 3.02 4.40 -3.30
N LYS A 66 3.14 5.49 -2.55
CA LYS A 66 3.62 5.57 -1.15
C LYS A 66 2.80 6.65 -0.42
N PRO A 67 2.84 6.74 0.93
CA PRO A 67 2.22 7.85 1.65
C PRO A 67 2.66 9.19 1.07
N PHE A 68 1.69 9.99 0.62
CA PHE A 68 1.92 11.29 -0.01
C PHE A 68 2.75 11.26 -1.32
N ARG A 69 2.76 10.16 -2.07
CA ARG A 69 3.33 10.15 -3.43
C ARG A 69 2.29 9.75 -4.48
N ILE A 70 2.30 10.48 -5.59
CA ILE A 70 1.54 10.16 -6.80
C ILE A 70 2.50 9.71 -7.89
N ARG A 71 2.05 8.81 -8.76
CA ARG A 71 2.74 8.45 -10.00
C ARG A 71 1.85 8.82 -11.17
N LEU A 72 2.40 9.54 -12.12
CA LEU A 72 1.75 10.00 -13.35
C LEU A 72 2.48 9.34 -14.51
N ARG A 73 1.78 8.60 -15.36
CA ARG A 73 2.39 8.01 -16.57
C ARG A 73 1.60 8.33 -17.82
N LEU A 74 2.31 8.46 -18.94
CA LEU A 74 1.71 8.45 -20.26
C LEU A 74 1.42 7.01 -20.67
N SER A 75 0.25 6.78 -21.26
CA SER A 75 -0.18 5.46 -21.75
C SER A 75 -0.87 5.64 -23.09
N ALA A 76 -0.50 4.81 -24.07
CA ALA A 76 -1.18 4.79 -25.35
C ALA A 76 -2.65 4.42 -25.15
N VAL A 77 -3.56 5.26 -25.65
CA VAL A 77 -5.00 5.01 -25.60
C VAL A 77 -5.38 3.75 -26.39
N SER A 78 -4.53 3.31 -27.31
CA SER A 78 -4.66 2.08 -28.10
C SER A 78 -4.56 0.78 -27.30
N GLU A 79 -4.02 0.80 -26.07
CA GLU A 79 -3.90 -0.41 -25.24
C GLU A 79 -5.21 -0.82 -24.56
N TRP A 80 -6.20 0.08 -24.47
CA TRP A 80 -7.44 -0.20 -23.72
C TRP A 80 -8.70 0.47 -24.26
N ARG A 81 -8.63 1.35 -25.26
CA ARG A 81 -9.81 2.01 -25.84
C ARG A 81 -10.23 1.34 -27.15
N THR A 82 -11.03 0.29 -27.06
CA THR A 82 -11.70 -0.31 -28.23
C THR A 82 -13.11 0.26 -28.38
N LYS A 83 -13.38 0.83 -29.56
CA LYS A 83 -14.59 1.50 -30.11
C LYS A 83 -15.38 2.45 -29.16
N PRO A 84 -15.69 3.69 -29.59
CA PRO A 84 -16.52 4.60 -28.79
C PRO A 84 -17.94 4.02 -28.59
N PRO A 85 -18.48 3.95 -27.34
CA PRO A 85 -19.83 3.45 -27.05
C PRO A 85 -20.99 4.27 -27.60
N ALA A 86 -20.71 5.28 -28.43
CA ALA A 86 -21.71 6.09 -29.10
C ALA A 86 -22.62 5.24 -30.00
N ASP A 87 -22.12 4.12 -30.54
CA ASP A 87 -22.93 3.20 -31.35
C ASP A 87 -23.83 2.27 -30.51
N ILE A 88 -23.59 2.15 -29.20
CA ILE A 88 -24.32 1.24 -28.30
C ILE A 88 -25.51 1.92 -27.60
N VAL A 89 -25.43 3.23 -27.33
CA VAL A 89 -26.56 4.02 -26.79
C VAL A 89 -27.67 4.23 -27.85
N SER A 90 -27.35 3.99 -29.12
CA SER A 90 -28.29 3.96 -30.26
C SER A 90 -29.25 2.77 -30.24
N ALA A 91 -29.08 1.80 -29.33
CA ALA A 91 -29.97 0.65 -29.17
C ALA A 91 -31.32 1.07 -28.53
N GLN A 92 -32.10 1.88 -29.24
CA GLN A 92 -33.51 2.13 -28.92
C GLN A 92 -34.41 0.88 -29.07
N ARG A 93 -33.87 -0.31 -29.35
CA ARG A 93 -34.68 -1.50 -29.65
C ARG A 93 -34.02 -2.79 -29.17
N ASN A 94 -33.94 -2.99 -27.85
CA ASN A 94 -33.94 -4.34 -27.31
C ASN A 94 -35.16 -4.48 -26.38
N PRO A 95 -36.20 -5.25 -26.74
CA PRO A 95 -37.42 -5.35 -25.95
C PRO A 95 -37.20 -6.08 -24.62
N ARG A 96 -36.04 -6.74 -24.44
CA ARG A 96 -35.71 -7.54 -23.26
C ARG A 96 -34.58 -6.89 -22.46
N TRP A 97 -34.88 -6.55 -21.21
CA TRP A 97 -33.88 -6.09 -20.25
C TRP A 97 -32.78 -7.14 -20.04
N HIS A 98 -31.55 -6.66 -19.84
CA HIS A 98 -30.44 -7.50 -19.40
C HIS A 98 -30.82 -8.27 -18.12
N PRO A 99 -30.49 -9.57 -17.96
CA PRO A 99 -30.97 -10.40 -16.85
C PRO A 99 -30.76 -9.77 -15.46
N VAL A 100 -29.58 -9.21 -15.23
CA VAL A 100 -29.26 -8.48 -13.97
C VAL A 100 -30.17 -7.27 -13.77
N VAL A 101 -30.43 -6.49 -14.82
CA VAL A 101 -31.28 -5.28 -14.73
C VAL A 101 -32.75 -5.66 -14.59
N ALA A 102 -33.20 -6.74 -15.23
CA ALA A 102 -34.54 -7.29 -15.03
C ALA A 102 -34.74 -7.70 -13.56
N ALA A 103 -33.75 -8.33 -12.93
CA ALA A 103 -33.79 -8.67 -11.51
C ALA A 103 -33.78 -7.42 -10.61
N LEU A 104 -33.00 -6.38 -10.95
CA LEU A 104 -33.05 -5.10 -10.20
C LEU A 104 -34.41 -4.41 -10.33
N HIS A 105 -35.07 -4.56 -11.48
CA HIS A 105 -36.40 -4.02 -11.73
C HIS A 105 -37.48 -4.77 -10.93
N SER A 106 -37.39 -6.11 -10.79
CA SER A 106 -38.31 -6.87 -9.94
C SER A 106 -38.14 -6.57 -8.45
N ASP A 107 -36.92 -6.27 -8.03
CA ASP A 107 -36.56 -6.02 -6.62
C ASP A 107 -36.84 -4.55 -6.18
N ASP A 108 -37.42 -3.71 -7.06
CA ASP A 108 -37.60 -2.25 -6.89
C ASP A 108 -36.36 -1.52 -6.32
N TRP A 109 -35.17 -1.91 -6.79
CA TRP A 109 -33.88 -1.48 -6.24
C TRP A 109 -33.64 0.04 -6.30
N LEU A 110 -34.32 0.74 -7.21
CA LEU A 110 -34.25 2.19 -7.41
C LEU A 110 -35.48 2.92 -6.88
N SER A 111 -36.14 2.37 -5.87
CA SER A 111 -37.33 2.96 -5.22
C SER A 111 -37.09 4.37 -4.68
N SER A 112 -35.86 4.69 -4.29
CA SER A 112 -35.44 6.02 -3.81
C SER A 112 -35.36 7.09 -4.91
N ILE A 113 -35.43 6.69 -6.19
CA ILE A 113 -35.47 7.60 -7.33
C ILE A 113 -36.94 7.80 -7.74
N ASP A 114 -37.29 9.05 -8.03
CA ASP A 114 -38.61 9.42 -8.54
C ASP A 114 -38.99 8.60 -9.77
N ALA A 115 -40.28 8.22 -9.86
CA ALA A 115 -40.79 7.35 -10.92
C ALA A 115 -40.47 7.86 -12.34
N ALA A 116 -40.48 9.18 -12.54
CA ALA A 116 -40.14 9.82 -13.81
C ALA A 116 -38.69 9.58 -14.26
N LEU A 117 -37.74 9.46 -13.32
CA LEU A 117 -36.32 9.23 -13.59
C LEU A 117 -35.92 7.76 -13.47
N ARG A 118 -36.72 6.93 -12.79
CA ARG A 118 -36.43 5.51 -12.54
C ARG A 118 -36.24 4.72 -13.84
N GLN A 119 -37.13 4.95 -14.82
CA GLN A 119 -37.01 4.31 -16.14
C GLN A 119 -35.74 4.72 -16.88
N ARG A 120 -35.34 5.99 -16.78
CA ARG A 120 -34.09 6.49 -17.35
C ARG A 120 -32.87 5.83 -16.69
N ALA A 121 -32.87 5.69 -15.36
CA ALA A 121 -31.81 5.00 -14.63
C ALA A 121 -31.68 3.52 -15.04
N PHE A 122 -32.78 2.79 -15.18
CA PHE A 122 -32.74 1.39 -15.64
C PHE A 122 -32.18 1.25 -17.07
N ARG A 123 -32.48 2.19 -17.98
CA ARG A 123 -31.88 2.21 -19.33
C ARG A 123 -30.37 2.42 -19.30
N LEU A 124 -29.88 3.30 -18.44
CA LEU A 124 -28.43 3.50 -18.25
C LEU A 124 -27.75 2.21 -17.74
N LEU A 125 -28.35 1.54 -16.76
CA LEU A 125 -27.84 0.27 -16.23
C LEU A 125 -27.86 -0.84 -17.30
N HIS A 126 -28.92 -0.90 -18.12
CA HIS A 126 -29.04 -1.88 -19.19
C HIS A 126 -27.98 -1.70 -20.27
N ALA A 127 -27.78 -0.48 -20.74
CA ALA A 127 -26.77 -0.17 -21.74
C ALA A 127 -25.37 -0.53 -21.22
N LEU A 128 -25.06 -0.17 -19.97
CA LEU A 128 -23.77 -0.48 -19.38
C LEU A 128 -23.56 -1.99 -19.18
N ALA A 129 -24.56 -2.70 -18.66
CA ALA A 129 -24.47 -4.14 -18.42
C ALA A 129 -24.27 -4.91 -19.73
N SER A 130 -25.06 -4.59 -20.76
CA SER A 130 -24.97 -5.24 -22.06
C SER A 130 -23.62 -4.99 -22.73
N GLU A 131 -23.09 -3.77 -22.61
CA GLU A 131 -21.77 -3.44 -23.16
C GLU A 131 -20.63 -4.11 -22.38
N ALA A 132 -20.73 -4.18 -21.05
CA ALA A 132 -19.74 -4.86 -20.23
C ALA A 132 -19.67 -6.36 -20.57
N GLU A 133 -20.81 -7.03 -20.75
CA GLU A 133 -20.85 -8.44 -21.21
C GLU A 133 -20.34 -8.59 -22.64
N ALA A 134 -20.67 -7.66 -23.55
CA ALA A 134 -20.14 -7.66 -24.90
C ALA A 134 -18.60 -7.53 -24.96
N ARG A 135 -18.00 -6.92 -23.93
CA ARG A 135 -16.54 -6.83 -23.73
C ARG A 135 -15.94 -8.02 -22.98
N GLY A 136 -16.75 -9.04 -22.66
CA GLY A 136 -16.31 -10.22 -21.93
C GLY A 136 -16.18 -10.01 -20.41
N HIS A 137 -16.70 -8.91 -19.87
CA HIS A 137 -16.71 -8.68 -18.42
C HIS A 137 -17.94 -9.32 -17.78
N THR A 138 -17.79 -9.77 -16.53
CA THR A 138 -18.91 -10.37 -15.81
C THR A 138 -19.73 -9.29 -15.11
N VAL A 139 -21.05 -9.34 -15.26
CA VAL A 139 -21.97 -8.39 -14.63
C VAL A 139 -22.84 -9.10 -13.61
N ARG A 140 -22.98 -8.53 -12.41
CA ARG A 140 -23.81 -9.08 -11.34
C ARG A 140 -24.53 -8.01 -10.54
N LYS A 141 -25.63 -8.41 -9.89
CA LYS A 141 -26.26 -7.57 -8.87
C LYS A 141 -25.44 -7.59 -7.56
N PRO A 142 -25.37 -6.47 -6.83
CA PRO A 142 -24.85 -6.46 -5.47
C PRO A 142 -25.66 -7.40 -4.57
N LYS A 143 -25.00 -8.03 -3.59
CA LYS A 143 -25.69 -8.82 -2.55
C LYS A 143 -26.17 -7.83 -1.47
N LEU A 144 -27.49 -7.62 -1.34
CA LEU A 144 -28.07 -6.97 -0.15
C LEU A 144 -27.84 -7.89 1.06
N LYS A 145 -27.31 -7.35 2.17
CA LYS A 145 -27.41 -8.04 3.45
C LYS A 145 -28.74 -7.67 4.10
N HIS A 146 -29.53 -8.68 4.48
CA HIS A 146 -30.70 -8.50 5.34
C HIS A 146 -30.25 -8.00 6.73
N ARG A 147 -30.97 -7.01 7.27
CA ARG A 147 -30.88 -6.42 8.63
C ARG A 147 -29.66 -5.53 8.91
N GLY A 148 -29.82 -4.23 8.64
CA GLY A 148 -29.49 -3.15 9.58
C GLY A 148 -28.02 -2.88 9.99
N HIS A 149 -27.03 -3.70 9.60
CA HIS A 149 -25.64 -3.48 10.00
C HIS A 149 -24.64 -3.47 8.84
N ILE A 150 -23.55 -2.77 9.15
CA ILE A 150 -22.46 -2.25 8.32
C ILE A 150 -22.00 -3.29 7.30
N ALA A 151 -21.86 -2.85 6.04
CA ALA A 151 -21.27 -3.64 4.97
C ALA A 151 -19.98 -4.29 5.47
N GLU A 152 -19.79 -5.59 5.21
CA GLU A 152 -18.49 -6.22 5.41
C GLU A 152 -17.41 -5.34 4.77
N PRO A 153 -16.33 -5.00 5.48
CA PRO A 153 -15.22 -4.27 4.87
C PRO A 153 -14.78 -4.98 3.58
N GLY A 154 -14.99 -4.34 2.43
CA GLY A 154 -14.67 -4.90 1.11
C GLY A 154 -15.88 -5.29 0.23
N CYS A 155 -17.12 -5.24 0.73
CA CYS A 155 -18.30 -5.43 -0.12
C CYS A 155 -18.64 -4.14 -0.88
N LEU A 156 -18.50 -4.15 -2.20
CA LEU A 156 -18.92 -3.03 -3.04
C LEU A 156 -20.46 -2.93 -3.06
N GLY A 157 -20.99 -1.80 -2.57
CA GLY A 157 -22.40 -1.45 -2.71
C GLY A 157 -22.71 -0.87 -4.08
N GLY A 158 -24.00 -0.59 -4.34
CA GLY A 158 -24.44 0.10 -5.55
C GLY A 158 -25.67 -0.54 -6.19
N CYS A 159 -25.81 -0.35 -7.50
CA CYS A 159 -26.88 -0.93 -8.32
C CYS A 159 -26.34 -2.04 -9.23
N LEU A 160 -25.10 -1.93 -9.70
CA LEU A 160 -24.47 -2.87 -10.62
C LEU A 160 -23.02 -3.12 -10.19
N ILE A 161 -22.55 -4.36 -10.29
CA ILE A 161 -21.13 -4.69 -10.14
C ILE A 161 -20.65 -5.32 -11.45
N VAL A 162 -19.57 -4.77 -11.98
CA VAL A 162 -18.85 -5.27 -13.15
C VAL A 162 -17.50 -5.79 -12.68
N THR A 163 -17.20 -7.05 -12.96
CA THR A 163 -15.91 -7.66 -12.65
C THR A 163 -15.03 -7.63 -13.90
N ILE A 164 -13.93 -6.88 -13.80
CA ILE A 164 -12.85 -6.82 -14.78
C ILE A 164 -11.64 -7.38 -14.06
N GLU A 165 -11.33 -8.66 -14.28
CA GLU A 165 -10.31 -9.37 -13.50
C GLU A 165 -8.99 -8.60 -13.50
N PRO A 166 -8.34 -8.44 -12.32
CA PRO A 166 -8.65 -9.06 -11.02
C PRO A 166 -9.63 -8.24 -10.13
N ILE A 167 -10.15 -7.11 -10.60
CA ILE A 167 -10.91 -6.17 -9.77
C ILE A 167 -12.43 -6.26 -9.99
N SER A 168 -13.18 -5.84 -8.98
CA SER A 168 -14.60 -5.54 -9.11
C SER A 168 -14.82 -4.04 -9.06
N CYS A 169 -15.70 -3.55 -9.92
CA CYS A 169 -16.10 -2.17 -10.03
C CYS A 169 -17.60 -2.07 -9.77
N SER A 170 -18.04 -1.13 -8.94
CA SER A 170 -19.46 -0.89 -8.73
C SER A 170 -19.92 0.43 -9.31
N LEU A 171 -21.17 0.43 -9.75
CA LEU A 171 -21.91 1.61 -10.17
C LEU A 171 -23.13 1.76 -9.28
N ALA A 172 -23.29 2.95 -8.70
CA ALA A 172 -24.51 3.40 -8.06
C ALA A 172 -25.13 4.56 -8.84
N ILE A 173 -26.45 4.54 -9.03
CA ILE A 173 -27.20 5.68 -9.58
C ILE A 173 -28.10 6.21 -8.47
N ALA A 174 -28.06 7.52 -8.25
CA ALA A 174 -28.91 8.21 -7.30
C ALA A 174 -29.51 9.47 -7.92
N GLN A 175 -30.68 9.88 -7.44
CA GLN A 175 -31.22 11.18 -7.77
C GLN A 175 -30.46 12.25 -7.00
N LYS A 176 -30.02 13.30 -7.68
CA LYS A 176 -29.36 14.43 -7.03
C LYS A 176 -30.40 15.17 -6.20
N GLN A 177 -30.02 15.49 -4.98
CA GLN A 177 -30.79 16.39 -4.12
C GLN A 177 -30.18 17.79 -4.19
N ASP A 178 -31.03 18.79 -4.40
CA ASP A 178 -30.63 20.19 -4.35
C ASP A 178 -31.04 20.76 -2.98
N ALA A 179 -30.07 21.29 -2.25
CA ALA A 179 -30.29 21.88 -0.93
C ALA A 179 -30.90 23.27 -1.08
N VAL A 180 -32.21 23.38 -0.88
CA VAL A 180 -32.96 24.64 -1.01
C VAL A 180 -33.11 25.28 0.38
N PRO A 181 -32.82 26.59 0.55
CA PRO A 181 -33.14 27.30 1.77
C PRO A 181 -34.64 27.24 2.06
N ARG A 182 -35.01 26.82 3.27
CA ARG A 182 -36.41 26.83 3.71
C ARG A 182 -36.55 27.80 4.88
N PRO A 183 -37.51 28.74 4.86
CA PRO A 183 -37.82 29.53 6.04
C PRO A 183 -38.36 28.61 7.16
N SER A 184 -37.92 28.83 8.40
CA SER A 184 -38.38 28.06 9.55
C SER A 184 -39.90 28.11 9.66
N THR A 185 -40.54 26.96 9.81
CA THR A 185 -42.00 26.88 9.89
C THR A 185 -42.47 27.40 11.24
N ARG A 186 -43.63 28.06 11.30
CA ARG A 186 -44.23 28.56 12.56
C ARG A 186 -44.30 27.47 13.65
N THR A 187 -44.63 26.24 13.26
CA THR A 187 -44.68 25.07 14.16
C THR A 187 -43.31 24.63 14.67
N GLU A 188 -42.24 24.81 13.88
CA GLU A 188 -40.86 24.50 14.27
C GLU A 188 -40.32 25.59 15.23
N LEU A 189 -40.69 26.85 14.99
CA LEU A 189 -40.39 27.96 15.89
C LEU A 189 -41.11 27.81 17.24
N GLU A 190 -42.39 27.42 17.24
CA GLU A 190 -43.19 27.17 18.46
C GLU A 190 -42.71 25.95 19.26
N LYS A 191 -42.13 24.94 18.60
CA LYS A 191 -41.47 23.82 19.30
C LYS A 191 -40.12 24.23 19.88
N SER A 192 -39.35 25.04 19.15
CA SER A 192 -38.04 25.55 19.61
C SER A 192 -38.11 26.46 20.84
N THR A 193 -39.27 27.07 21.11
CA THR A 193 -39.52 27.90 22.30
C THR A 193 -40.08 27.13 23.50
N ARG A 194 -40.61 25.92 23.30
CA ARG A 194 -41.22 25.08 24.36
C ARG A 194 -40.28 24.04 24.95
N GLU A 195 -39.31 23.56 24.19
CA GLU A 195 -38.36 22.52 24.64
C GLU A 195 -37.05 23.15 25.13
N SER A 196 -36.53 22.71 26.29
CA SER A 196 -35.29 23.23 26.91
C SER A 196 -34.03 22.89 26.11
N SER A 197 -34.11 21.88 25.23
CA SER A 197 -33.09 21.55 24.24
C SER A 197 -33.54 22.09 22.89
N GLN A 198 -32.97 23.20 22.42
CA GLN A 198 -33.35 23.77 21.13
C GLN A 198 -33.01 22.78 20.00
N PRO A 199 -34.01 22.17 19.32
CA PRO A 199 -33.72 21.29 18.20
C PRO A 199 -33.07 22.13 17.08
N ARG A 200 -31.92 21.67 16.59
CA ARG A 200 -31.20 22.36 15.52
C ARG A 200 -32.01 22.27 14.23
N ILE A 201 -32.77 23.33 13.92
CA ILE A 201 -33.53 23.42 12.67
C ILE A 201 -32.53 23.52 11.51
N PRO A 202 -32.49 22.55 10.57
CA PRO A 202 -31.58 22.62 9.45
C PRO A 202 -31.97 23.81 8.55
N PRO A 203 -31.03 24.72 8.20
CA PRO A 203 -31.33 25.93 7.44
C PRO A 203 -31.68 25.65 5.96
N ARG A 204 -31.54 24.40 5.51
CA ARG A 204 -31.80 23.95 4.14
C ARG A 204 -32.50 22.60 4.19
N VAL A 205 -33.41 22.39 3.24
CA VAL A 205 -34.05 21.10 3.01
C VAL A 205 -33.61 20.59 1.65
N ASP A 206 -33.25 19.32 1.60
CA ASP A 206 -32.89 18.63 0.36
C ASP A 206 -34.15 18.31 -0.44
N VAL A 207 -34.26 18.88 -1.64
CA VAL A 207 -35.37 18.63 -2.57
C VAL A 207 -34.87 17.79 -3.73
N SER A 208 -35.62 16.75 -4.07
CA SER A 208 -35.34 15.90 -5.23
C SER A 208 -35.25 16.74 -6.51
N SER A 209 -34.08 16.76 -7.14
CA SER A 209 -33.88 17.44 -8.42
C SER A 209 -34.19 16.50 -9.58
N HIS A 210 -34.52 17.01 -10.76
CA HIS A 210 -34.71 16.19 -11.98
C HIS A 210 -33.39 15.64 -12.58
N ARG A 211 -32.32 15.52 -11.79
CA ARG A 211 -30.97 15.14 -12.24
C ARG A 211 -30.53 13.84 -11.58
N LEU A 212 -29.85 13.01 -12.34
CA LEU A 212 -29.23 11.79 -11.86
C LEU A 212 -27.74 12.01 -11.57
N THR A 213 -27.20 11.24 -10.64
CA THR A 213 -25.78 11.15 -10.31
C THR A 213 -25.35 9.70 -10.34
N THR A 214 -24.29 9.41 -11.08
CA THR A 214 -23.61 8.11 -11.10
C THR A 214 -22.37 8.17 -10.24
N THR A 215 -22.21 7.19 -9.37
CA THR A 215 -21.05 7.04 -8.50
C THR A 215 -20.40 5.70 -8.78
N LEU A 216 -19.11 5.73 -9.09
CA LEU A 216 -18.27 4.57 -9.34
C LEU A 216 -17.39 4.28 -8.14
N ASP A 217 -17.27 3.01 -7.78
CA ASP A 217 -16.36 2.52 -6.74
C ASP A 217 -15.64 1.25 -7.20
N THR A 218 -14.57 0.86 -6.51
CA THR A 218 -13.77 -0.31 -6.91
C THR A 218 -13.14 -1.01 -5.72
N SER A 219 -12.90 -2.32 -5.86
CA SER A 219 -12.15 -3.12 -4.89
C SER A 219 -10.65 -2.85 -4.96
N SER A 220 -10.16 -2.16 -6.00
CA SER A 220 -8.74 -1.80 -6.11
C SER A 220 -8.32 -0.82 -5.02
N ARG A 221 -7.17 -1.09 -4.36
CA ARG A 221 -6.57 -0.19 -3.36
C ARG A 221 -5.85 1.02 -3.96
N PHE A 222 -5.63 1.02 -5.28
CA PHE A 222 -4.86 2.03 -6.01
C PHE A 222 -5.74 3.07 -6.71
N SER A 223 -7.06 2.84 -6.69
CA SER A 223 -8.05 3.67 -7.35
C SER A 223 -9.03 4.24 -6.34
N SER A 224 -9.59 5.41 -6.64
CA SER A 224 -10.50 6.12 -5.75
C SER A 224 -11.86 6.37 -6.40
N LYS A 225 -12.90 6.40 -5.56
CA LYS A 225 -14.28 6.67 -5.94
C LYS A 225 -14.39 7.88 -6.88
N VAL A 226 -15.21 7.77 -7.92
CA VAL A 226 -15.50 8.83 -8.90
C VAL A 226 -17.00 9.07 -8.95
N ALA A 227 -17.43 10.31 -9.10
CA ALA A 227 -18.84 10.62 -9.30
C ALA A 227 -19.04 11.63 -10.44
N TRP A 228 -20.13 11.46 -11.18
CA TRP A 228 -20.61 12.39 -12.19
C TRP A 228 -22.09 12.64 -12.00
N SER A 229 -22.53 13.87 -12.22
CA SER A 229 -23.94 14.26 -12.20
C SER A 229 -24.36 14.81 -13.55
N ASP A 230 -25.65 14.75 -13.86
CA ASP A 230 -26.22 15.50 -14.97
C ASP A 230 -25.94 17.00 -14.81
N THR A 231 -25.41 17.60 -15.86
CA THR A 231 -25.25 19.05 -15.99
C THR A 231 -26.15 19.56 -17.10
N ASN A 232 -26.40 20.88 -17.12
CA ASN A 232 -27.21 21.51 -18.18
C ASN A 232 -26.63 21.25 -19.59
N THR A 233 -25.33 20.97 -19.67
CA THR A 233 -24.57 20.82 -20.91
C THR A 233 -24.26 19.37 -21.25
N ARG A 234 -24.37 18.43 -20.31
CA ARG A 234 -23.97 17.04 -20.52
C ARG A 234 -24.79 16.10 -19.63
N SER A 235 -25.43 15.15 -20.27
CA SER A 235 -26.20 14.10 -19.59
C SER A 235 -25.32 12.89 -19.25
N LEU A 236 -25.80 12.05 -18.34
CA LEU A 236 -25.14 10.80 -17.95
C LEU A 236 -25.06 9.77 -19.09
N GLU A 237 -25.98 9.79 -20.05
CA GLU A 237 -25.93 8.94 -21.26
C GLU A 237 -24.62 9.20 -22.03
N ALA A 238 -24.27 10.48 -22.20
CA ALA A 238 -23.01 10.89 -22.82
C ALA A 238 -21.77 10.61 -21.95
N ARG A 239 -21.95 10.07 -20.73
CA ARG A 239 -20.88 9.66 -19.81
C ARG A 239 -20.71 8.15 -19.74
N LEU A 240 -21.60 7.34 -20.33
CA LEU A 240 -21.45 5.88 -20.37
C LEU A 240 -20.08 5.43 -20.94
N PRO A 241 -19.55 6.05 -22.01
CA PRO A 241 -18.18 5.79 -22.45
C PRO A 241 -17.12 6.00 -21.37
N ASP A 242 -17.26 7.09 -20.62
CA ASP A 242 -16.31 7.48 -19.57
C ASP A 242 -16.38 6.48 -18.40
N VAL A 243 -17.55 5.87 -18.13
CA VAL A 243 -17.74 4.86 -17.07
C VAL A 243 -16.91 3.61 -17.34
N LEU A 244 -17.09 2.98 -18.50
CA LEU A 244 -16.37 1.75 -18.85
C LEU A 244 -14.86 1.98 -18.97
N THR A 245 -14.48 3.08 -19.64
CA THR A 245 -13.09 3.55 -19.70
C THR A 245 -12.47 3.67 -18.31
N THR A 246 -13.23 4.16 -17.33
CA THR A 246 -12.75 4.30 -15.95
C THR A 246 -12.55 2.94 -15.29
N PHE A 247 -13.44 1.98 -15.49
CA PHE A 247 -13.29 0.63 -14.96
C PHE A 247 -12.09 -0.11 -15.55
N GLU A 248 -11.91 -0.07 -16.87
CA GLU A 248 -10.77 -0.67 -17.56
C GLU A 248 -9.45 -0.05 -17.09
N ARG A 249 -9.41 1.28 -16.97
CA ARG A 249 -8.24 1.99 -16.44
C ARG A 249 -7.93 1.58 -15.00
N TRP A 250 -8.94 1.39 -14.15
CA TRP A 250 -8.71 0.92 -12.79
C TRP A 250 -8.11 -0.48 -12.76
N ALA A 251 -8.57 -1.40 -13.64
CA ALA A 251 -8.03 -2.75 -13.72
C ALA A 251 -6.57 -2.75 -14.15
N LEU A 252 -6.23 -1.93 -15.15
CA LEU A 252 -4.84 -1.76 -15.61
C LEU A 252 -3.93 -1.22 -14.49
N VAL A 253 -4.36 -0.15 -13.81
CA VAL A 253 -3.60 0.43 -12.69
C VAL A 253 -3.40 -0.57 -11.57
N ASP A 254 -4.41 -1.39 -11.26
CA ASP A 254 -4.33 -2.42 -10.24
C ASP A 254 -3.32 -3.52 -10.59
N ALA A 255 -3.37 -4.02 -11.83
CA ALA A 255 -2.45 -5.04 -12.32
C ALA A 255 -0.98 -4.57 -12.26
N GLU A 256 -0.70 -3.38 -12.81
CA GLU A 256 0.65 -2.81 -12.81
C GLU A 256 1.18 -2.54 -11.40
N SER A 257 0.32 -1.99 -10.53
CA SER A 257 0.74 -1.61 -9.18
C SER A 257 0.93 -2.84 -8.29
N THR A 258 0.13 -3.89 -8.50
CA THR A 258 0.30 -5.18 -7.82
C THR A 258 1.60 -5.85 -8.22
N GLU A 259 1.93 -5.86 -9.51
CA GLU A 259 3.18 -6.44 -9.99
C GLU A 259 4.41 -5.66 -9.52
N ALA A 260 4.35 -4.32 -9.61
CA ALA A 260 5.42 -3.48 -9.07
C ALA A 260 5.63 -3.71 -7.56
N ALA A 261 4.55 -3.90 -6.78
CA ALA A 261 4.66 -4.22 -5.36
C ALA A 261 5.32 -5.60 -5.13
N ARG A 262 5.01 -6.61 -5.96
CA ARG A 262 5.66 -7.94 -5.88
C ARG A 262 7.15 -7.85 -6.14
N LEU A 263 7.57 -7.11 -7.16
CA LEU A 263 8.99 -6.93 -7.48
C LEU A 263 9.74 -6.25 -6.34
N VAL A 264 9.15 -5.21 -5.74
CA VAL A 264 9.73 -4.53 -4.57
C VAL A 264 9.84 -5.47 -3.36
N GLU A 265 8.87 -6.34 -3.14
CA GLU A 265 8.90 -7.35 -2.07
C GLU A 265 10.03 -8.36 -2.31
N ILE A 266 10.18 -8.86 -3.54
CA ILE A 266 11.27 -9.78 -3.92
C ILE A 266 12.65 -9.12 -3.72
N GLU A 267 12.81 -7.87 -4.13
CA GLU A 267 14.06 -7.12 -3.92
C GLU A 267 14.33 -6.83 -2.44
N ALA A 268 13.30 -6.54 -1.65
CA ALA A 268 13.42 -6.35 -0.21
C ALA A 268 13.84 -7.66 0.47
N GLN A 269 13.23 -8.79 0.08
CA GLN A 269 13.58 -10.11 0.59
C GLN A 269 15.02 -10.48 0.26
N LYS A 270 15.46 -10.30 -0.99
CA LYS A 270 16.86 -10.53 -1.40
C LYS A 270 17.85 -9.68 -0.62
N ARG A 271 17.53 -8.41 -0.38
CA ARG A 271 18.37 -7.53 0.45
C ARG A 271 18.43 -8.03 1.89
N HIS A 272 17.30 -8.41 2.46
CA HIS A 272 17.24 -8.94 3.81
C HIS A 272 18.06 -10.22 3.96
N GLU A 273 17.94 -11.16 3.02
CA GLU A 273 18.72 -12.41 2.97
C GLU A 273 20.21 -12.14 2.87
N HIS A 274 20.62 -11.20 2.01
CA HIS A 274 22.02 -10.81 1.88
C HIS A 274 22.57 -10.17 3.17
N GLU A 275 21.80 -9.27 3.80
CA GLU A 275 22.17 -8.68 5.09
C GLU A 275 22.27 -9.72 6.22
N ASP A 276 21.39 -10.73 6.22
CA ASP A 276 21.44 -11.85 7.17
C ASP A 276 22.69 -12.70 6.98
N GLU A 277 23.09 -12.95 5.73
CA GLU A 277 24.28 -13.73 5.43
C GLU A 277 25.54 -13.03 5.92
N LEU A 278 25.68 -11.74 5.64
CA LEU A 278 26.77 -10.92 6.16
C LEU A 278 26.81 -10.91 7.70
N ALA A 279 25.64 -10.89 8.36
CA ALA A 279 25.56 -10.98 9.82
C ALA A 279 26.00 -12.35 10.36
N ARG A 280 25.68 -13.45 9.67
CA ARG A 280 26.14 -14.80 10.03
C ARG A 280 27.65 -14.95 9.87
N GLU A 281 28.21 -14.43 8.78
CA GLU A 281 29.65 -14.42 8.54
C GLU A 281 30.39 -13.63 9.64
N ALA A 282 29.91 -12.44 9.98
CA ALA A 282 30.49 -11.62 11.04
C ALA A 282 30.40 -12.30 12.42
N TYR A 283 29.30 -13.00 12.72
CA TYR A 283 29.18 -13.83 13.92
C TYR A 283 30.24 -14.92 13.96
N ALA A 284 30.39 -15.67 12.85
CA ALA A 284 31.35 -16.77 12.77
C ALA A 284 32.79 -16.27 12.96
N GLN A 285 33.13 -15.14 12.35
CA GLN A 285 34.45 -14.52 12.52
C GLN A 285 34.70 -14.08 13.97
N GLN A 286 33.72 -13.45 14.63
CA GLN A 286 33.86 -13.06 16.03
C GLN A 286 34.04 -14.29 16.94
N ALA A 287 33.24 -15.33 16.74
CA ALA A 287 33.33 -16.55 17.54
C ALA A 287 34.69 -17.26 17.39
N LEU A 288 35.29 -17.21 16.19
CA LEU A 288 36.65 -17.69 15.96
C LEU A 288 37.69 -16.82 16.66
N ALA A 289 37.53 -15.48 16.61
CA ALA A 289 38.41 -14.54 17.28
C ALA A 289 38.37 -14.72 18.81
N ASP A 290 37.19 -14.85 19.40
CA ASP A 290 37.00 -15.06 20.83
C ASP A 290 37.67 -16.36 21.30
N GLN A 291 37.55 -17.44 20.51
CA GLN A 291 38.21 -18.70 20.82
C GLN A 291 39.73 -18.63 20.66
N LEU A 292 40.25 -17.89 19.69
CA LEU A 292 41.68 -17.65 19.54
C LEU A 292 42.22 -16.90 20.76
N MET A 293 41.54 -15.84 21.18
CA MET A 293 41.92 -15.06 22.37
C MET A 293 41.88 -15.91 23.64
N ALA A 294 40.84 -16.71 23.85
CA ALA A 294 40.76 -17.62 24.99
C ALA A 294 41.91 -18.65 25.01
N ARG A 295 42.33 -19.17 23.84
CA ARG A 295 43.48 -20.06 23.74
C ARG A 295 44.80 -19.34 24.06
N LEU A 296 44.97 -18.10 23.61
CA LEU A 296 46.13 -17.28 23.94
C LEU A 296 46.23 -17.06 25.45
N GLU A 297 45.13 -16.66 26.09
CA GLU A 297 45.07 -16.45 27.54
C GLU A 297 45.38 -17.73 28.33
N ALA A 298 44.84 -18.88 27.92
CA ALA A 298 45.12 -20.16 28.54
C ALA A 298 46.60 -20.56 28.41
N TRP A 299 47.22 -20.30 27.26
CA TRP A 299 48.65 -20.53 27.04
C TRP A 299 49.53 -19.62 27.91
N GLU A 300 49.22 -18.33 27.97
CA GLU A 300 49.94 -17.39 28.85
C GLU A 300 49.82 -17.80 30.32
N HIS A 301 48.63 -18.22 30.75
CA HIS A 301 48.40 -18.67 32.12
C HIS A 301 49.21 -19.92 32.46
N ALA A 302 49.25 -20.91 31.56
CA ALA A 302 50.10 -22.09 31.72
C ALA A 302 51.59 -21.72 31.78
N GLY A 303 52.04 -20.75 30.98
CA GLY A 303 53.39 -20.21 31.05
C GLY A 303 53.72 -19.58 32.41
N ARG A 304 52.81 -18.76 32.96
CA ARG A 304 52.97 -18.17 34.30
C ARG A 304 53.02 -19.22 35.40
N LEU A 305 52.17 -20.26 35.32
CA LEU A 305 52.19 -21.39 36.25
C LEU A 305 53.51 -22.14 36.20
N ARG A 306 54.04 -22.46 35.01
CA ARG A 306 55.37 -23.10 34.87
C ARG A 306 56.49 -22.28 35.54
N ASN A 307 56.49 -20.97 35.36
CA ASN A 307 57.47 -20.11 36.01
C ASN A 307 57.35 -20.13 37.54
N TYR A 308 56.13 -20.15 38.07
CA TYR A 308 55.88 -20.27 39.51
C TYR A 308 56.31 -21.64 40.05
N LEU A 309 56.01 -22.73 39.35
CA LEU A 309 56.42 -24.08 39.73
C LEU A 309 57.94 -24.26 39.70
N ALA A 310 58.64 -23.63 38.76
CA ALA A 310 60.11 -23.62 38.73
C ALA A 310 60.70 -22.93 39.98
N ALA A 311 60.15 -21.77 40.38
CA ALA A 311 60.56 -21.09 41.61
C ALA A 311 60.20 -21.91 42.88
N MET A 312 59.07 -22.62 42.86
CA MET A 312 58.67 -23.52 43.95
C MET A 312 59.63 -24.70 44.07
N ALA A 313 60.05 -25.30 42.95
CA ALA A 313 61.02 -26.39 42.93
C ALA A 313 62.35 -25.98 43.57
N GLU A 314 62.87 -24.80 43.22
CA GLU A 314 64.09 -24.24 43.83
C GLU A 314 63.95 -24.08 45.36
N GLN A 315 62.79 -23.62 45.83
CA GLN A 315 62.52 -23.47 47.27
C GLN A 315 62.42 -24.82 48.00
N ILE A 316 61.88 -25.87 47.35
CA ILE A 316 61.76 -27.21 47.92
C ILE A 316 63.14 -27.83 48.21
N GLU A 317 64.14 -27.55 47.37
CA GLU A 317 65.52 -28.03 47.58
C GLU A 317 66.14 -27.53 48.89
N HIS A 318 65.66 -26.39 49.40
CA HIS A 318 66.16 -25.74 50.61
C HIS A 318 65.45 -26.20 51.91
N ILE A 319 64.46 -27.09 51.83
CA ILE A 319 63.73 -27.60 53.00
C ILE A 319 64.59 -28.62 53.75
N ALA A 320 64.96 -28.34 55.00
CA ALA A 320 65.86 -29.20 55.78
C ALA A 320 65.21 -30.50 56.28
N ASP A 321 63.89 -30.53 56.44
CA ASP A 321 63.15 -31.72 56.87
C ASP A 321 62.81 -32.64 55.69
N ASP A 322 63.16 -33.91 55.80
CA ASP A 322 63.11 -34.87 54.70
C ASP A 322 61.67 -35.36 54.41
N ASP A 323 60.84 -35.44 55.45
CA ASP A 323 59.42 -35.80 55.35
C ASP A 323 58.62 -34.65 54.70
N GLU A 324 58.84 -33.40 55.15
CA GLU A 324 58.22 -32.21 54.56
C GLU A 324 58.66 -31.99 53.10
N ARG A 325 59.96 -32.18 52.80
CA ARG A 325 60.50 -32.14 51.44
C ARG A 325 59.82 -33.16 50.53
N SER A 326 59.66 -34.41 51.00
CA SER A 326 59.02 -35.48 50.25
C SER A 326 57.54 -35.20 49.97
N ALA A 327 56.81 -34.61 50.92
CA ALA A 327 55.42 -34.19 50.71
C ALA A 327 55.30 -33.05 49.69
N ALA A 328 56.21 -32.07 49.74
CA ALA A 328 56.26 -30.95 48.81
C ALA A 328 56.59 -31.38 47.37
N ILE A 329 57.48 -32.37 47.18
CA ILE A 329 57.78 -32.95 45.85
C ILE A 329 56.51 -33.57 45.23
N LYS A 330 55.76 -34.37 45.99
CA LYS A 330 54.51 -34.97 45.49
C LYS A 330 53.46 -33.93 45.10
N TRP A 331 53.41 -32.81 45.83
CA TRP A 331 52.53 -31.69 45.48
C TRP A 331 52.99 -30.98 44.19
N LEU A 332 54.30 -30.79 44.02
CA LEU A 332 54.88 -30.22 42.80
C LEU A 332 54.57 -31.09 41.57
N GLU A 333 54.74 -32.41 41.66
CA GLU A 333 54.41 -33.37 40.60
C GLU A 333 52.94 -33.27 40.18
N TRP A 334 52.03 -33.16 41.14
CA TRP A 334 50.61 -32.95 40.85
C TRP A 334 50.36 -31.62 40.13
N CYS A 335 50.99 -30.54 40.57
CA CYS A 335 50.86 -29.23 39.95
C CYS A 335 51.41 -29.18 38.51
N GLU A 336 52.53 -29.86 38.26
CA GLU A 336 53.13 -29.99 36.92
C GLU A 336 52.21 -30.76 35.98
N HIS A 337 51.63 -31.86 36.46
CA HIS A 337 50.65 -32.63 35.69
C HIS A 337 49.42 -31.79 35.35
N TYR A 338 48.84 -31.11 36.34
CA TYR A 338 47.70 -30.21 36.15
C TYR A 338 47.99 -29.10 35.12
N THR A 339 49.17 -28.46 35.21
CA THR A 339 49.55 -27.38 34.28
C THR A 339 49.71 -27.91 32.84
N THR A 340 50.20 -29.14 32.69
CA THR A 340 50.37 -29.80 31.39
C THR A 340 49.01 -30.10 30.71
N GLU A 341 48.00 -30.53 31.47
CA GLU A 341 46.64 -30.76 30.96
C GLU A 341 45.92 -29.46 30.53
N GLN A 342 46.24 -28.36 31.20
CA GLN A 342 45.65 -27.04 30.92
C GLN A 342 46.31 -26.34 29.72
N ASP A 343 47.53 -26.71 29.33
CA ASP A 343 48.21 -26.11 28.18
C ASP A 343 47.45 -26.42 26.88
N PRO A 344 46.93 -25.40 26.17
CA PRO A 344 46.21 -25.60 24.92
C PRO A 344 47.10 -26.16 23.80
N LEU A 345 48.43 -26.03 23.87
CA LEU A 345 49.37 -26.58 22.88
C LEU A 345 49.62 -28.08 23.02
N ASN A 346 49.31 -28.66 24.18
CA ASN A 346 49.34 -30.12 24.39
C ASN A 346 48.12 -30.82 23.76
N LYS A 347 47.15 -30.05 23.26
CA LYS A 347 45.95 -30.54 22.58
C LYS A 347 46.14 -30.40 21.06
N PRO A 348 45.58 -31.31 20.23
CA PRO A 348 45.74 -31.23 18.78
C PRO A 348 45.12 -29.94 18.23
N ILE A 349 45.89 -29.24 17.39
CA ILE A 349 45.45 -28.01 16.73
C ILE A 349 44.36 -28.36 15.70
N ARG A 350 43.11 -28.06 16.04
CA ARG A 350 41.95 -28.22 15.17
C ARG A 350 41.21 -26.90 15.00
N THR A 351 40.63 -26.73 13.82
CA THR A 351 39.69 -25.63 13.55
C THR A 351 38.54 -25.71 14.55
N PRO A 352 38.29 -24.65 15.33
CA PRO A 352 37.23 -24.67 16.30
C PRO A 352 35.86 -24.76 15.64
N THR A 353 34.98 -25.58 16.20
CA THR A 353 33.59 -25.65 15.74
C THR A 353 32.83 -24.46 16.31
N VAL A 354 32.29 -23.62 15.43
CA VAL A 354 31.44 -22.49 15.83
C VAL A 354 29.99 -22.97 15.91
N ARG A 355 29.32 -22.66 17.02
CA ARG A 355 27.88 -22.93 17.18
C ARG A 355 27.11 -22.12 16.12
N PRO A 356 26.08 -22.69 15.46
CA PRO A 356 25.25 -21.89 14.57
C PRO A 356 24.57 -20.74 15.34
N PRO A 357 24.53 -19.52 14.78
CA PRO A 357 23.97 -18.37 15.47
C PRO A 357 22.47 -18.54 15.70
N GLY A 358 21.99 -18.13 16.87
CA GLY A 358 20.57 -17.99 17.16
C GLY A 358 19.99 -16.71 16.55
N TYR A 359 18.66 -16.59 16.60
CA TYR A 359 17.95 -15.40 16.10
C TYR A 359 18.43 -14.09 16.76
N SER A 360 18.67 -14.11 18.08
CA SER A 360 19.19 -12.96 18.84
C SER A 360 20.60 -12.55 18.41
N ASP A 361 21.44 -13.52 18.08
CA ASP A 361 22.83 -13.29 17.68
C ASP A 361 22.86 -12.59 16.32
N ILE A 362 22.09 -13.10 15.35
CA ILE A 362 21.95 -12.48 14.02
C ILE A 362 21.44 -11.05 14.18
N ALA A 363 20.42 -10.80 15.01
CA ALA A 363 19.90 -9.46 15.25
C ALA A 363 20.96 -8.49 15.82
N GLN A 364 21.80 -8.96 16.75
CA GLN A 364 22.90 -8.16 17.31
C GLN A 364 23.95 -7.83 16.25
N PHE A 365 24.35 -8.80 15.43
CA PHE A 365 25.34 -8.60 14.38
C PHE A 365 24.80 -7.75 13.23
N ARG A 366 23.53 -7.88 12.86
CA ARG A 366 22.84 -6.94 11.96
C ARG A 366 22.97 -5.51 12.44
N LYS A 367 22.69 -5.26 13.74
CA LYS A 367 22.83 -3.93 14.34
C LYS A 367 24.29 -3.43 14.33
N ARG A 368 25.26 -4.30 14.64
CA ARG A 368 26.70 -3.96 14.60
C ARG A 368 27.17 -3.58 13.19
N LEU A 369 26.65 -4.25 12.16
CA LEU A 369 26.92 -3.94 10.75
C LEU A 369 26.12 -2.74 10.22
N GLY A 370 25.32 -2.09 11.06
CA GLY A 370 24.50 -0.94 10.69
C GLY A 370 23.18 -1.29 10.01
N PHE A 371 22.89 -2.57 9.79
CA PHE A 371 21.62 -3.03 9.23
C PHE A 371 20.48 -2.81 10.22
N GLY A 372 19.42 -2.14 9.78
CA GLY A 372 18.22 -1.91 10.59
C GLY A 372 18.23 -0.66 11.48
N THR A 373 19.31 0.12 11.51
CA THR A 373 19.30 1.42 12.21
C THR A 373 18.65 2.48 11.33
N ARG A 374 17.32 2.52 11.34
CA ARG A 374 16.61 3.78 11.03
C ARG A 374 16.80 4.70 12.24
N LEU A 375 17.92 5.43 12.27
CA LEU A 375 17.97 6.70 13.00
C LEU A 375 16.91 7.60 12.36
N TRP A 376 15.75 7.66 13.01
CA TRP A 376 14.70 8.64 12.75
C TRP A 376 15.02 9.92 13.49
#